data_AF-A0A524QAL4-F1
#
_entry.id   AF-A0A524QAL4-F1
#
_cell.length_a   1.000
_cell.length_b   1.000
_cell.length_c   1.000
_cell.angle_alpha   90.00
_cell.angle_beta   90.00
_cell.angle_gamma   90.00
#
_symmetry.space_group_name_H-M   'P 1'
#
loop_
_entity.id
_entity.type
_entity.pdbx_description
1 polymer ?
#
loop_
_entity_poly.entity_id
_entity_poly.type
_entity_poly.pdbx_seq_one_letter_code
_entity_poly.pdbx_strand_id
1 'polypeptide(L)' 'MTQEYSLRGMAWDHPRAVNPLEAISAEWSQQSGFDIEWDARPLKDFEDQPLEELATRYDLILMDYPFVGFAAESGL' A
#
# COMPACT_ATOMS: atom_id res chain seq x y z
N MET A 1 24.20 -12.49 -7.38
CA MET A 1 23.36 -12.06 -6.26
C MET A 1 22.59 -10.85 -6.76
N THR A 2 21.45 -11.08 -7.39
CA THR A 2 20.54 -10.00 -7.78
C THR A 2 19.99 -9.44 -6.48
N GLN A 3 20.21 -8.16 -6.21
CA GLN A 3 19.53 -7.52 -5.09
C GLN A 3 18.06 -7.41 -5.47
N GLU A 4 17.20 -8.16 -4.79
CA GLU A 4 15.75 -8.01 -4.84
C GLU A 4 15.41 -6.77 -4.02
N TYR A 5 15.08 -5.69 -4.72
CA TYR A 5 14.60 -4.47 -4.07
C TYR A 5 13.09 -4.63 -3.85
N SER A 6 12.64 -4.62 -2.59
CA SER A 6 11.23 -4.81 -2.23
C SER A 6 10.66 -3.52 -1.63
N LEU A 7 9.50 -3.10 -2.14
CA LEU A 7 8.68 -2.03 -1.58
C LEU A 7 7.60 -2.63 -0.68
N ARG A 8 7.22 -1.93 0.38
CA ARG A 8 6.12 -2.35 1.27
C ARG A 8 4.85 -1.56 0.99
N GLY A 9 3.82 -2.28 0.61
CA GLY A 9 2.47 -1.79 0.40
C GLY A 9 1.54 -2.13 1.56
N MET A 10 0.53 -1.29 1.77
CA MET A 10 -0.52 -1.48 2.75
C MET A 10 -1.88 -1.25 2.09
N ALA A 11 -2.78 -2.23 2.22
CA ALA A 11 -4.12 -2.19 1.65
C ALA A 11 -5.16 -2.73 2.63
N TRP A 12 -6.43 -2.42 2.40
CA TRP A 12 -7.49 -3.01 3.20
C TRP A 12 -7.78 -4.45 2.74
N ASP A 13 -8.13 -5.31 3.70
CA ASP A 13 -8.35 -6.74 3.51
C ASP A 13 -9.70 -7.01 2.83
N HIS A 14 -9.73 -6.79 1.52
CA HIS A 14 -10.86 -7.10 0.65
C HIS A 14 -10.35 -7.52 -0.74
N PRO A 15 -10.95 -8.53 -1.40
CA PRO A 15 -10.50 -8.99 -2.73
C PRO A 15 -10.48 -7.90 -3.81
N ARG A 16 -11.37 -6.89 -3.69
CA ARG A 16 -11.39 -5.73 -4.59
C ARG A 16 -10.16 -4.82 -4.46
N ALA A 17 -9.49 -4.82 -3.31
CA ALA A 17 -8.23 -4.12 -3.11
C ALA A 17 -7.06 -5.03 -3.48
N VAL A 18 -7.01 -6.24 -2.91
CA VAL A 18 -5.82 -7.10 -2.99
C VAL A 18 -5.61 -7.68 -4.39
N ASN A 19 -6.64 -8.23 -5.03
CA ASN A 19 -6.46 -8.96 -6.29
C ASN A 19 -5.88 -8.09 -7.43
N PRO A 20 -6.34 -6.84 -7.64
CA PRO A 20 -5.72 -5.96 -8.64
C PRO A 20 -4.27 -5.60 -8.29
N LEU A 21 -3.97 -5.40 -7.01
CA LEU A 21 -2.62 -5.03 -6.56
C LEU A 21 -1.63 -6.18 -6.77
N GLU A 22 -2.01 -7.42 -6.46
CA GLU A 22 -1.18 -8.60 -6.74
C GLU A 22 -0.88 -8.72 -8.25
N ALA A 23 -1.90 -8.55 -9.10
CA ALA A 23 -1.74 -8.64 -10.55
C ALA A 23 -0.81 -7.54 -11.09
N ILE A 24 -0.95 -6.30 -10.62
CA ILE A 24 -0.10 -5.18 -11.02
C ILE A 24 1.32 -5.37 -10.49
N SER A 25 1.49 -5.87 -9.27
CA SER A 25 2.80 -6.08 -8.65
C SER A 25 3.61 -7.15 -9.37
N ALA A 26 2.95 -8.22 -9.83
CA ALA A 26 3.61 -9.26 -10.64
C ALA A 26 4.10 -8.72 -11.99
N GLU A 27 3.35 -7.84 -12.63
CA GLU A 27 3.76 -7.17 -13.87
C GLU A 27 4.89 -6.16 -13.61
N TRP A 28 4.77 -5.37 -12.53
CA TRP A 28 5.79 -4.40 -12.12
C TRP A 28 7.13 -5.05 -11.83
N SER A 29 7.14 -6.18 -11.12
CA SER A 29 8.36 -6.93 -10.81
C SER A 29 9.09 -7.36 -12.08
N GLN A 30 8.36 -7.87 -13.08
CA GLN A 30 8.95 -8.25 -14.38
C GLN A 30 9.56 -7.08 -15.15
N GLN A 31 8.95 -5.89 -15.08
CA GLN A 31 9.41 -4.72 -15.83
C GLN A 31 10.52 -3.93 -15.12
N SER A 32 10.44 -3.83 -13.80
CA SER A 32 11.30 -2.96 -13.00
C SER A 32 12.42 -3.71 -12.27
N GLY A 33 12.22 -4.99 -11.98
CA GLY A 33 13.07 -5.76 -11.06
C GLY A 33 12.85 -5.44 -9.57
N PHE A 34 11.79 -4.71 -9.23
CA PHE A 34 11.36 -4.42 -7.86
C PHE A 34 10.11 -5.20 -7.50
N ASP A 35 10.11 -5.86 -6.35
CA ASP A 35 8.94 -6.52 -5.81
C ASP A 35 8.12 -5.55 -4.93
N ILE A 36 6.84 -5.87 -4.76
CA ILE A 36 5.96 -5.15 -3.83
C ILE A 36 5.30 -6.18 -2.93
N GLU A 37 5.55 -6.07 -1.63
CA GLU A 37 4.94 -6.89 -0.59
C GLU A 37 3.75 -6.14 0.02
N TRP A 38 2.56 -6.74 -0.01
CA TRP A 38 1.35 -6.11 0.50
C TRP A 38 0.93 -6.69 1.85
N ASP A 39 0.86 -5.83 2.86
CA ASP A 39 0.08 -6.10 4.06
C ASP A 39 -1.39 -5.77 3.81
N ALA A 40 -2.29 -6.66 4.25
CA ALA A 40 -3.73 -6.47 4.21
C ALA A 40 -4.30 -6.42 5.62
N ARG A 41 -5.04 -5.37 5.97
CA ARG A 41 -5.70 -5.25 7.29
C ARG A 41 -7.18 -4.93 7.17
N PRO A 42 -8.03 -5.33 8.14
CA PRO A 42 -9.42 -4.92 8.18
C PRO A 42 -9.58 -3.40 8.03
N LEU A 43 -10.63 -2.96 7.32
CA LEU A 43 -10.89 -1.52 7.10
C LEU A 43 -10.99 -0.74 8.42
N LYS A 44 -11.59 -1.36 9.44
CA LYS A 44 -11.68 -0.78 10.77
C LYS A 44 -10.30 -0.43 11.37
N ASP A 45 -9.31 -1.30 11.15
CA ASP A 45 -7.95 -1.07 11.65
C ASP A 45 -7.21 0.03 10.87
N PHE A 46 -7.67 0.36 9.66
CA PHE A 46 -7.23 1.53 8.90
C PHE A 46 -7.83 2.83 9.46
N GLU A 47 -9.11 2.81 9.83
CA GLU A 47 -9.78 3.99 10.41
C GLU A 47 -9.22 4.37 11.78
N ASP A 48 -8.77 3.36 12.55
CA ASP A 48 -8.25 3.53 13.91
C ASP A 48 -6.75 3.92 13.95
N GLN A 49 -6.01 3.80 12.83
CA GLN A 49 -4.57 4.10 12.76
C GLN A 49 -4.28 5.40 11.99
N PRO A 50 -3.55 6.37 12.58
CA PRO A 50 -3.20 7.61 11.88
C PRO A 50 -2.40 7.34 10.59
N LEU A 51 -2.74 8.07 9.53
CA LEU A 51 -2.12 7.89 8.22
C LEU A 51 -0.61 8.20 8.26
N GLU A 52 -0.21 9.17 9.06
CA GLU A 52 1.19 9.54 9.28
C GLU A 52 2.01 8.35 9.78
N GLU A 53 1.45 7.53 10.67
CA GLU A 53 2.12 6.33 11.17
C GLU A 53 2.26 5.25 10.11
N LEU A 54 1.29 5.14 9.20
CA LEU A 54 1.39 4.23 8.05
C LEU A 54 2.46 4.72 7.08
N ALA A 55 2.52 6.03 6.80
CA ALA A 55 3.48 6.63 5.87
C ALA A 55 4.94 6.48 6.33
N THR A 56 5.19 6.35 7.64
CA THR A 56 6.55 6.05 8.14
C THR A 56 6.99 4.59 7.92
N ARG A 57 6.06 3.68 7.60
CA ARG A 57 6.31 2.23 7.57
C ARG A 57 6.13 1.59 6.20
N TYR A 58 5.35 2.21 5.33
CA TYR A 58 4.97 1.70 4.02
C TYR A 58 5.33 2.71 2.93
N ASP A 59 5.87 2.20 1.83
CA ASP A 59 6.20 2.98 0.63
C ASP A 59 4.94 3.28 -0.19
N LEU A 60 3.96 2.38 -0.13
CA LEU A 60 2.68 2.48 -0.84
C LEU A 60 1.53 2.26 0.15
N ILE A 61 0.51 3.11 0.08
CA ILE A 61 -0.70 2.97 0.89
C ILE A 61 -1.91 3.13 -0.03
N LEU A 62 -2.75 2.10 -0.10
CA LEU A 62 -4.04 2.18 -0.77
C LEU A 62 -5.01 2.90 0.16
N MET A 63 -5.53 4.04 -0.30
CA MET A 63 -6.49 4.87 0.45
C MET A 63 -7.64 5.29 -0.45
N ASP A 64 -8.79 5.50 0.17
CA ASP A 64 -9.97 6.08 -0.46
C ASP A 64 -10.49 7.30 0.33
N TYR A 65 -11.67 7.78 -0.03
CA TYR A 65 -12.33 8.88 0.66
C TYR A 65 -12.84 8.41 2.04
N PRO A 66 -12.63 9.16 3.13
CA PRO A 66 -12.13 10.56 3.17
C PRO A 66 -10.62 10.71 3.36
N PHE A 67 -9.88 9.63 3.61
CA PHE A 67 -8.46 9.66 4.01
C PHE A 67 -7.55 10.36 3.00
N VAL A 68 -7.84 10.23 1.70
CA VAL A 68 -7.11 10.98 0.66
C VAL A 68 -7.19 12.50 0.84
N GLY A 69 -8.32 13.01 1.34
CA GLY A 69 -8.50 14.43 1.64
C GLY A 69 -7.63 14.86 2.81
N PHE A 70 -7.61 14.07 3.88
CA PHE A 70 -6.76 14.33 5.04
C PHE A 70 -5.27 14.31 4.69
N ALA A 71 -4.82 13.35 3.87
CA ALA A 71 -3.45 13.29 3.38
C ALA A 71 -3.05 14.59 2.66
N ALA A 72 -3.90 15.04 1.74
CA ALA A 72 -3.66 16.26 0.97
C ALA A 72 -3.63 17.51 1.84
N GLU A 73 -4.47 17.58 2.88
CA GLU A 73 -4.49 18.71 3.83
C GLU A 73 -3.30 18.71 4.78
N SER A 74 -2.79 17.55 5.19
CA SER A 74 -1.67 17.42 6.13
C SER A 74 -0.28 17.48 5.50
N GLY A 75 -0.21 17.48 4.16
CA GLY A 75 1.07 17.52 3.42
C GLY A 75 1.80 16.17 3.39
N LEU A 76 1.05 15.09 3.57
CA LEU A 76 1.49 13.72 3.30
C LEU A 76 1.51 13.41 1.79
#